data_AF-A0A0V7ZJD2-F1
#
_entry.id   AF-A0A0V7ZJD2-F1
#
_cell.length_a   1.000
_cell.length_b   1.000
_cell.length_c   1.000
_cell.angle_alpha   90.00
_cell.angle_beta   90.00
_cell.angle_gamma   90.00
#
_symmetry.space_group_name_H-M   'P 1'
#
loop_
_entity.id
_entity.type
_entity.pdbx_description
1 polymer ?
#
loop_
_entity_poly.entity_id
_entity_poly.type
_entity_poly.pdbx_seq_one_letter_code
_entity_poly.pdbx_strand_id
1 'polypeptide(L)'
;MESEIRQTNEELLNTANVEDSAESKPLSFEKIDGATGPNQTTGVFRAELSDIGFDINSIQIADSNSGQGGATGKFSGFDLDGIKISNVKIDDAQEINNIPALDVFDFSPEKTIFTPGTQRPGDFQDENLQGSLNGKLNNTFATLESFDSDGSTSSSHISLGDGGKIGFDLKKAIEQGETLYLYIGEAANNGETPEGQITVSNQSLTGGNSGGETGGENSGGENNGGQTGGENNGGENNGGNNGELTPNNQGSEKVEVELTSNNSVFIPGDGSRTRLKFNLTESNTKSVNELGVFITDNENGDINGISPGEDGYTQAALQRGQVVFSALADNGLSNLRDPREISLDGGKNLGFYFIKDGTTDQALKDLSAGKAAPNVFFDANVANPDRLDRLQISEREDGQLRLAWKENPESDNGNFDDMVVDFEVSDESPALGSNLQGGFQKEIIDLTGQEGKEIEASFEVESQAAFNNIGGLYRITDENGTVVDPLSGETFSPGDSGYTQAALRNSVVEFDRNGTEEAVTLEGGALYAPYLLANGSEDNAYFVQLEANLDGLDHVRLFGDNTFGFEDLAGIGDGDFNDMVFSVDLTVK
;
A
#
# COMPACT_ATOMS: atom_id res chain seq x y z
N MET A 1 11.90 -18.59 46.28
CA MET A 1 12.68 -17.42 45.82
C MET A 1 12.87 -17.42 44.29
N GLU A 2 13.57 -18.38 43.66
CA GLU A 2 13.62 -18.43 42.17
C GLU A 2 12.30 -18.86 41.50
N SER A 3 11.47 -19.67 42.17
CA SER A 3 10.15 -20.07 41.64
C SER A 3 9.06 -19.01 41.82
N GLU A 4 9.20 -18.12 42.80
CA GLU A 4 8.24 -17.03 43.06
C GLU A 4 8.53 -15.81 42.18
N ILE A 5 9.78 -15.61 41.74
CA ILE A 5 10.16 -14.55 40.79
C ILE A 5 9.65 -14.86 39.37
N ARG A 6 9.64 -16.14 38.95
CA ARG A 6 9.06 -16.53 37.65
C ARG A 6 7.55 -16.32 37.58
N GLN A 7 6.84 -16.62 38.66
CA GLN A 7 5.38 -16.49 38.70
C GLN A 7 4.92 -15.02 38.74
N THR A 8 5.70 -14.14 39.38
CA THR A 8 5.39 -12.70 39.43
C THR A 8 5.71 -11.99 38.11
N ASN A 9 6.69 -12.48 37.34
CA ASN A 9 7.02 -11.92 36.03
C ASN A 9 6.02 -12.35 34.94
N GLU A 10 5.48 -13.56 34.98
CA GLU A 10 4.41 -13.97 34.05
C GLU A 10 3.08 -13.24 34.32
N GLU A 11 2.76 -12.88 35.57
CA GLU A 11 1.59 -12.04 35.89
C GLU A 11 1.78 -10.55 35.54
N LEU A 12 3.02 -10.03 35.50
CA LEU A 12 3.30 -8.65 35.07
C LEU A 12 3.42 -8.50 33.54
N LEU A 13 3.86 -9.55 32.82
CA LEU A 13 3.87 -9.60 31.35
C LEU A 13 2.46 -9.67 30.75
N ASN A 14 1.49 -10.27 31.46
CA ASN A 14 0.10 -10.35 30.99
C ASN A 14 -0.73 -9.07 31.20
N THR A 15 -0.19 -8.03 31.82
CA THR A 15 -0.88 -6.74 32.00
C THR A 15 -0.19 -5.57 31.29
N ALA A 16 0.91 -5.81 30.56
CA ALA A 16 1.64 -4.78 29.82
C ALA A 16 1.52 -4.90 28.29
N ASN A 17 0.99 -6.00 27.76
CA ASN A 17 0.71 -6.18 26.33
C ASN A 17 -0.81 -6.21 26.06
N VAL A 18 -1.47 -5.09 26.33
CA VAL A 18 -2.65 -4.74 25.53
C VAL A 18 -2.16 -3.63 24.60
N GLU A 19 -1.35 -4.02 23.61
CA GLU A 19 -1.26 -3.23 22.39
C GLU A 19 -2.65 -3.29 21.77
N ASP A 20 -3.30 -2.15 21.63
CA ASP A 20 -4.62 -2.06 21.00
C ASP A 20 -4.44 -2.50 19.54
N SER A 21 -4.93 -3.69 19.20
CA SER A 21 -4.84 -4.22 17.85
C SER A 21 -5.43 -3.23 16.86
N ALA A 22 -4.81 -3.06 15.68
CA ALA A 22 -5.39 -2.22 14.63
C ALA A 22 -6.76 -2.80 14.23
N GLU A 23 -7.82 -2.08 14.56
CA GLU A 23 -9.20 -2.45 14.31
C GLU A 23 -9.85 -1.40 13.41
N SER A 24 -10.62 -1.86 12.42
CA SER A 24 -11.41 -1.02 11.53
C SER A 24 -12.72 -1.69 11.20
N LYS A 25 -13.75 -0.87 11.00
CA LYS A 25 -15.11 -1.33 10.71
C LYS A 25 -15.77 -0.38 9.71
N PRO A 26 -16.40 -0.88 8.65
CA PRO A 26 -17.23 -0.09 7.76
C PRO A 26 -18.52 0.30 8.43
N LEU A 27 -19.11 1.32 7.86
CA LEU A 27 -20.38 1.86 8.27
C LEU A 27 -21.42 1.66 7.19
N SER A 28 -22.57 1.13 7.57
CA SER A 28 -23.75 1.15 6.71
C SER A 28 -24.51 2.45 6.92
N PHE A 29 -24.74 3.18 5.84
CA PHE A 29 -25.50 4.42 5.85
C PHE A 29 -26.93 4.19 5.38
N GLU A 30 -27.86 4.90 6.03
CA GLU A 30 -29.22 5.08 5.53
C GLU A 30 -29.44 6.53 5.13
N LYS A 31 -30.19 6.74 4.05
CA LYS A 31 -30.61 8.08 3.65
C LYS A 31 -31.74 8.57 4.56
N ILE A 32 -31.61 9.79 5.07
CA ILE A 32 -32.62 10.45 5.88
C ILE A 32 -33.64 11.13 4.97
N ASP A 33 -34.91 11.09 5.34
CA ASP A 33 -35.96 11.78 4.59
C ASP A 33 -35.72 13.30 4.56
N GLY A 34 -36.01 13.91 3.40
CA GLY A 34 -35.86 15.35 3.19
C GLY A 34 -34.50 15.75 2.61
N ALA A 35 -34.21 17.05 2.68
CA ALA A 35 -32.93 17.63 2.28
C ALA A 35 -32.69 18.94 3.06
N THR A 36 -31.42 19.33 3.17
CA THR A 36 -30.98 20.52 3.90
C THR A 36 -30.20 21.48 3.00
N GLY A 37 -29.62 22.52 3.59
CA GLY A 37 -28.84 23.53 2.89
C GLY A 37 -29.72 24.54 2.15
N PRO A 38 -29.11 25.57 1.55
CA PRO A 38 -29.79 26.48 0.65
C PRO A 38 -30.51 25.69 -0.45
N ASN A 39 -31.75 26.07 -0.79
CA ASN A 39 -32.58 25.36 -1.78
C ASN A 39 -32.95 23.89 -1.47
N GLN A 40 -32.60 23.35 -0.29
CA GLN A 40 -32.85 21.95 0.08
C GLN A 40 -32.21 20.96 -0.90
N THR A 41 -30.93 21.18 -1.19
CA THR A 41 -30.16 20.39 -2.17
C THR A 41 -29.18 19.43 -1.53
N THR A 42 -28.94 19.47 -0.22
CA THR A 42 -28.06 18.50 0.42
C THR A 42 -28.86 17.29 0.90
N GLY A 43 -28.60 16.11 0.34
CA GLY A 43 -29.10 14.84 0.86
C GLY A 43 -28.30 14.44 2.10
N VAL A 44 -28.95 13.97 3.17
CA VAL A 44 -28.26 13.59 4.41
C VAL A 44 -28.33 12.08 4.61
N PHE A 45 -27.19 11.49 4.94
CA PHE A 45 -27.06 10.08 5.27
C PHE A 45 -26.62 9.92 6.72
N ARG A 46 -27.07 8.85 7.39
CA ARG A 46 -26.76 8.53 8.79
C ARG A 46 -26.19 7.12 8.91
N ALA A 47 -25.15 6.98 9.71
CA ALA A 47 -24.69 5.69 10.27
C ALA A 47 -24.69 5.76 11.80
N GLU A 48 -24.94 4.62 12.45
CA GLU A 48 -24.84 4.50 13.90
C GLU A 48 -23.42 4.05 14.29
N LEU A 49 -22.83 4.72 15.28
CA LEU A 49 -21.49 4.41 15.80
C LEU A 49 -21.54 3.65 17.14
N SER A 50 -22.71 3.16 17.53
CA SER A 50 -22.84 2.24 18.68
C SER A 50 -22.24 0.88 18.33
N ASP A 51 -21.67 0.18 19.31
CA ASP A 51 -21.19 -1.19 19.17
C ASP A 51 -20.08 -1.37 18.10
N ILE A 52 -19.20 -0.36 17.96
CA ILE A 52 -18.03 -0.45 17.07
C ILE A 52 -16.99 -1.42 17.64
N GLY A 53 -16.84 -1.47 18.97
CA GLY A 53 -15.96 -2.41 19.67
C GLY A 53 -14.62 -1.82 20.09
N PHE A 54 -14.26 -0.65 19.56
CA PHE A 54 -13.01 0.06 19.82
C PHE A 54 -13.20 1.58 19.78
N ASP A 55 -12.27 2.33 20.37
CA ASP A 55 -12.30 3.80 20.33
C ASP A 55 -11.97 4.29 18.91
N ILE A 56 -12.76 5.23 18.38
CA ILE A 56 -12.59 5.68 16.99
C ILE A 56 -11.60 6.85 16.96
N ASN A 57 -10.50 6.68 16.21
CA ASN A 57 -9.47 7.69 15.99
C ASN A 57 -9.51 8.27 14.57
N SER A 58 -10.04 7.55 13.60
CA SER A 58 -10.17 8.05 12.24
C SER A 58 -11.43 7.58 11.51
N ILE A 59 -11.76 8.31 10.45
CA ILE A 59 -12.86 8.03 9.53
C ILE A 59 -12.36 8.19 8.10
N GLN A 60 -12.57 7.21 7.23
CA GLN A 60 -12.30 7.35 5.79
C GLN A 60 -13.62 7.26 5.02
N ILE A 61 -13.76 8.07 3.97
CA ILE A 61 -14.85 8.02 3.00
C ILE A 61 -14.21 7.86 1.62
N ALA A 62 -14.48 6.76 0.94
CA ALA A 62 -14.08 6.55 -0.44
C ALA A 62 -15.28 6.64 -1.38
N ASP A 63 -15.01 7.06 -2.61
CA ASP A 63 -15.92 6.88 -3.73
C ASP A 63 -15.97 5.40 -4.14
N SER A 64 -17.12 4.95 -4.65
CA SER A 64 -17.34 3.54 -5.03
C SER A 64 -16.50 3.08 -6.23
N ASN A 65 -15.90 4.01 -6.96
CA ASN A 65 -15.22 3.80 -8.24
C ASN A 65 -16.11 3.12 -9.29
N SER A 66 -17.44 3.22 -9.14
CA SER A 66 -18.40 2.58 -10.05
C SER A 66 -18.52 3.30 -11.40
N GLY A 67 -17.91 4.49 -11.53
CA GLY A 67 -18.12 5.41 -12.65
C GLY A 67 -19.54 6.01 -12.68
N GLN A 68 -20.28 5.87 -11.58
CA GLN A 68 -21.64 6.37 -11.39
C GLN A 68 -21.67 7.31 -10.18
N GLY A 69 -22.66 8.20 -10.14
CA GLY A 69 -22.72 9.29 -9.15
C GLY A 69 -21.87 10.48 -9.59
N GLY A 70 -22.35 11.70 -9.36
CA GLY A 70 -21.71 12.94 -9.76
C GLY A 70 -22.05 13.36 -11.18
N ALA A 71 -21.90 14.64 -11.50
CA ALA A 71 -21.86 15.08 -12.90
C ALA A 71 -20.47 14.82 -13.50
N THR A 72 -20.38 14.52 -14.79
CA THR A 72 -19.07 14.38 -15.45
C THR A 72 -18.22 15.65 -15.35
N GLY A 73 -16.90 15.51 -15.35
CA GLY A 73 -15.94 16.61 -15.18
C GLY A 73 -15.55 16.75 -13.70
N LYS A 74 -15.42 17.98 -13.22
CA LYS A 74 -14.98 18.28 -11.86
C LYS A 74 -15.92 17.82 -10.74
N PHE A 75 -17.13 17.36 -11.07
CA PHE A 75 -18.13 16.86 -10.12
C PHE A 75 -18.24 15.33 -10.16
N SER A 76 -17.18 14.64 -10.58
CA SER A 76 -17.23 13.18 -10.74
C SER A 76 -17.13 12.50 -9.38
N GLY A 77 -17.80 11.36 -9.22
CA GLY A 77 -17.86 10.62 -7.96
C GLY A 77 -18.80 11.28 -6.95
N PHE A 78 -18.67 10.89 -5.68
CA PHE A 78 -19.48 11.41 -4.58
C PHE A 78 -19.13 12.86 -4.22
N ASP A 79 -20.14 13.73 -4.13
CA ASP A 79 -20.00 15.15 -3.79
C ASP A 79 -20.23 15.43 -2.29
N LEU A 80 -19.21 15.28 -1.46
CA LEU A 80 -19.28 15.45 0.00
C LEU A 80 -19.42 16.93 0.41
N ASP A 81 -20.59 17.29 0.94
CA ASP A 81 -20.93 18.64 1.41
C ASP A 81 -20.53 18.88 2.87
N GLY A 82 -20.81 17.91 3.74
CA GLY A 82 -20.56 18.05 5.18
C GLY A 82 -20.44 16.73 5.91
N ILE A 83 -19.78 16.76 7.07
CA ILE A 83 -19.62 15.62 7.98
C ILE A 83 -19.84 16.06 9.43
N LYS A 84 -20.57 15.25 10.22
CA LYS A 84 -20.89 15.58 11.61
C LYS A 84 -21.13 14.34 12.46
N ILE A 85 -20.64 14.37 13.71
CA ILE A 85 -21.00 13.37 14.72
C ILE A 85 -21.87 14.02 15.78
N SER A 86 -22.96 13.36 16.16
CA SER A 86 -23.89 13.84 17.17
C SER A 86 -24.44 12.69 18.02
N ASN A 87 -24.82 13.00 19.26
CA ASN A 87 -25.62 12.10 20.10
C ASN A 87 -27.14 12.24 19.86
N VAL A 88 -27.54 13.10 18.92
CA VAL A 88 -28.95 13.29 18.56
C VAL A 88 -29.24 12.53 17.26
N LYS A 89 -30.20 11.61 17.34
CA LYS A 89 -30.81 10.97 16.17
C LYS A 89 -31.82 11.92 15.53
N ILE A 90 -31.68 12.18 14.23
CA ILE A 90 -32.69 12.92 13.44
C ILE A 90 -33.26 12.01 12.35
N ASP A 91 -34.54 12.15 12.07
CA ASP A 91 -35.22 11.43 10.97
C ASP A 91 -35.67 12.38 9.84
N ASP A 92 -35.38 13.68 9.97
CA ASP A 92 -35.59 14.71 8.94
C ASP A 92 -34.26 15.46 8.70
N ALA A 93 -33.79 15.46 7.45
CA ALA A 93 -32.55 16.10 7.05
C ALA A 93 -32.50 17.61 7.39
N GLN A 94 -33.65 18.30 7.47
CA GLN A 94 -33.70 19.73 7.84
C GLN A 94 -33.17 20.01 9.25
N GLU A 95 -33.15 19.01 10.12
CA GLU A 95 -32.71 19.15 11.51
C GLU A 95 -31.18 19.17 11.65
N ILE A 96 -30.42 18.68 10.66
CA ILE A 96 -28.96 18.44 10.78
C ILE A 96 -28.17 19.70 11.16
N ASN A 97 -28.60 20.87 10.72
CA ASN A 97 -27.93 22.14 11.02
C ASN A 97 -28.27 22.68 12.42
N ASN A 98 -29.26 22.11 13.10
CA ASN A 98 -29.73 22.54 14.42
C ASN A 98 -29.32 21.60 15.57
N ILE A 99 -28.81 20.40 15.26
CA ILE A 99 -28.33 19.47 16.28
C ILE A 99 -26.89 19.78 16.74
N PRO A 100 -26.55 19.50 18.01
CA PRO A 100 -25.19 19.67 18.50
C PRO A 100 -24.21 18.74 17.77
N ALA A 101 -23.00 19.23 17.52
CA ALA A 101 -21.90 18.44 16.97
C ALA A 101 -20.88 18.13 18.07
N LEU A 102 -20.28 16.94 18.03
CA LEU A 102 -19.07 16.64 18.77
C LEU A 102 -17.89 17.40 18.13
N ASP A 103 -17.08 18.03 18.97
CA ASP A 103 -15.89 18.77 18.54
C ASP A 103 -14.69 17.82 18.37
N VAL A 104 -14.75 16.95 17.35
CA VAL A 104 -13.76 15.88 17.10
C VAL A 104 -13.05 16.00 15.76
N PHE A 105 -13.63 16.70 14.79
CA PHE A 105 -12.99 16.92 13.50
C PHE A 105 -11.95 18.05 13.56
N ASP A 106 -10.87 17.84 12.81
CA ASP A 106 -9.89 18.85 12.44
C ASP A 106 -9.79 18.85 10.91
N PHE A 107 -10.34 19.90 10.29
CA PHE A 107 -10.37 20.01 8.84
C PHE A 107 -9.06 20.52 8.23
N SER A 108 -8.01 20.73 9.03
CA SER A 108 -6.70 21.16 8.53
C SER A 108 -6.11 20.15 7.53
N PRO A 109 -5.25 20.60 6.59
CA PRO A 109 -4.58 19.70 5.65
C PRO A 109 -3.78 18.57 6.32
N GLU A 110 -3.34 18.76 7.56
CA GLU A 110 -2.61 17.76 8.33
C GLU A 110 -3.51 16.63 8.86
N LYS A 111 -4.80 16.91 9.11
CA LYS A 111 -5.76 15.95 9.68
C LYS A 111 -6.88 15.55 8.73
N THR A 112 -6.92 16.15 7.55
CA THR A 112 -7.83 15.79 6.45
C THR A 112 -7.05 15.40 5.20
N ILE A 113 -6.97 14.10 4.96
CA ILE A 113 -6.19 13.51 3.87
C ILE A 113 -7.11 13.32 2.67
N PHE A 114 -6.94 14.14 1.64
CA PHE A 114 -7.68 13.99 0.39
C PHE A 114 -6.79 13.35 -0.68
N THR A 115 -7.27 12.27 -1.29
CA THR A 115 -6.69 11.66 -2.48
C THR A 115 -7.70 11.78 -3.62
N PRO A 116 -7.47 12.66 -4.61
CA PRO A 116 -8.42 12.87 -5.69
C PRO A 116 -8.53 11.62 -6.57
N GLY A 117 -9.77 11.27 -6.92
CA GLY A 117 -10.08 10.25 -7.90
C GLY A 117 -10.05 10.80 -9.32
N THR A 118 -10.57 10.01 -10.26
CA THR A 118 -10.59 10.36 -11.68
C THR A 118 -11.77 11.27 -12.01
N GLN A 119 -11.51 12.36 -12.73
CA GLN A 119 -12.58 13.13 -13.38
C GLN A 119 -13.08 12.40 -14.63
N ARG A 120 -14.37 12.15 -14.72
CA ARG A 120 -14.99 11.63 -15.95
C ARG A 120 -14.97 12.68 -17.06
N PRO A 121 -14.76 12.29 -18.33
CA PRO A 121 -14.91 13.21 -19.45
C PRO A 121 -16.34 13.77 -19.55
N GLY A 122 -16.48 15.07 -19.79
CA GLY A 122 -17.80 15.71 -19.99
C GLY A 122 -17.83 17.23 -19.77
N ASP A 123 -19.01 17.79 -19.55
CA ASP A 123 -19.31 19.22 -19.75
C ASP A 123 -18.65 20.18 -18.73
N PHE A 124 -18.11 19.67 -17.62
CA PHE A 124 -17.50 20.47 -16.55
C PHE A 124 -16.00 20.20 -16.37
N GLN A 125 -15.22 20.18 -17.47
CA GLN A 125 -13.77 20.00 -17.37
C GLN A 125 -13.11 21.15 -16.60
N ASP A 126 -12.29 20.78 -15.61
CA ASP A 126 -11.42 21.67 -14.85
C ASP A 126 -10.14 20.91 -14.49
N GLU A 127 -9.06 21.63 -14.20
CA GLU A 127 -7.81 21.00 -13.78
C GLU A 127 -7.94 20.34 -12.39
N ASN A 128 -8.90 20.80 -11.58
CA ASN A 128 -9.18 20.29 -10.24
C ASN A 128 -10.60 19.70 -10.15
N LEU A 129 -10.76 18.68 -9.30
CA LEU A 129 -12.09 18.30 -8.81
C LEU A 129 -12.70 19.46 -8.01
N GLN A 130 -14.02 19.53 -7.97
CA GLN A 130 -14.74 20.57 -7.22
C GLN A 130 -14.31 20.55 -5.76
N GLY A 131 -14.01 21.73 -5.20
CA GLY A 131 -13.56 21.84 -3.81
C GLY A 131 -12.11 21.44 -3.59
N SER A 132 -11.37 21.06 -4.63
CA SER A 132 -9.93 20.81 -4.56
C SER A 132 -9.12 21.91 -5.24
N LEU A 133 -7.85 22.04 -4.85
CA LEU A 133 -6.86 22.90 -5.50
C LEU A 133 -5.50 22.20 -5.49
N ASN A 134 -4.91 21.99 -6.67
CA ASN A 134 -3.65 21.25 -6.84
C ASN A 134 -3.69 19.86 -6.20
N GLY A 135 -4.83 19.16 -6.37
CA GLY A 135 -5.04 17.82 -5.83
C GLY A 135 -5.20 17.73 -4.31
N LYS A 136 -5.35 18.86 -3.61
CA LYS A 136 -5.60 18.91 -2.15
C LYS A 136 -6.97 19.50 -1.86
N LEU A 137 -7.52 19.18 -0.69
CA LEU A 137 -8.75 19.82 -0.20
C LEU A 137 -8.55 21.35 -0.12
N ASN A 138 -9.48 22.11 -0.68
CA ASN A 138 -9.48 23.56 -0.60
C ASN A 138 -10.49 24.04 0.44
N ASN A 139 -10.06 24.16 1.70
CA ASN A 139 -10.90 24.60 2.82
C ASN A 139 -11.46 26.02 2.68
N THR A 140 -10.93 26.83 1.76
CA THR A 140 -11.53 28.15 1.47
C THR A 140 -12.80 28.05 0.63
N PHE A 141 -13.06 26.86 0.09
CA PHE A 141 -14.19 26.55 -0.78
C PHE A 141 -15.07 25.43 -0.23
N ALA A 142 -14.49 24.26 0.07
CA ALA A 142 -15.22 23.11 0.62
C ALA A 142 -15.34 23.27 2.15
N THR A 143 -16.55 23.53 2.64
CA THR A 143 -16.83 23.85 4.05
C THR A 143 -17.46 22.66 4.77
N LEU A 144 -16.68 21.60 4.96
CA LEU A 144 -17.15 20.28 5.44
C LEU A 144 -17.73 20.27 6.87
N GLU A 145 -17.58 21.37 7.61
CA GLU A 145 -18.21 21.59 8.91
C GLU A 145 -19.71 21.95 8.83
N SER A 146 -20.20 22.27 7.63
CA SER A 146 -21.57 22.73 7.36
C SER A 146 -22.24 21.86 6.29
N PHE A 147 -23.56 21.75 6.37
CA PHE A 147 -24.38 21.09 5.34
C PHE A 147 -25.09 22.20 4.56
N ASP A 148 -24.35 22.85 3.67
CA ASP A 148 -24.69 24.15 3.08
C ASP A 148 -24.56 24.24 1.55
N SER A 149 -24.38 23.13 0.85
CA SER A 149 -24.45 23.09 -0.61
C SER A 149 -25.79 23.63 -1.11
N ASP A 150 -25.71 24.54 -2.08
CA ASP A 150 -26.86 25.13 -2.76
C ASP A 150 -27.24 24.43 -4.08
N GLY A 151 -26.57 23.31 -4.39
CA GLY A 151 -26.78 22.50 -5.59
C GLY A 151 -26.35 23.18 -6.89
N SER A 152 -25.65 24.32 -6.81
CA SER A 152 -25.12 25.03 -7.97
C SER A 152 -23.72 24.55 -8.35
N THR A 153 -23.23 24.97 -9.51
CA THR A 153 -21.84 24.72 -9.95
C THR A 153 -20.77 25.45 -9.11
N SER A 154 -21.21 26.26 -8.14
CA SER A 154 -20.38 26.98 -7.18
C SER A 154 -20.65 26.53 -5.73
N SER A 155 -21.37 25.43 -5.54
CA SER A 155 -21.69 24.89 -4.21
C SER A 155 -20.42 24.45 -3.46
N SER A 156 -20.45 24.58 -2.13
CA SER A 156 -19.33 24.44 -1.18
C SER A 156 -19.02 22.99 -0.76
N HIS A 157 -18.86 22.08 -1.73
CA HIS A 157 -18.53 20.67 -1.47
C HIS A 157 -17.15 20.27 -2.03
N ILE A 158 -16.66 19.10 -1.60
CA ILE A 158 -15.55 18.39 -2.23
C ILE A 158 -16.11 17.25 -3.07
N SER A 159 -15.72 17.19 -4.33
CA SER A 159 -16.02 16.05 -5.20
C SER A 159 -14.86 15.06 -5.13
N LEU A 160 -15.15 13.79 -4.85
CA LEU A 160 -14.09 12.80 -4.62
C LEU A 160 -13.41 12.35 -5.92
N GLY A 161 -14.09 12.41 -7.06
CA GLY A 161 -13.64 11.74 -8.28
C GLY A 161 -13.91 10.23 -8.21
N ASP A 162 -13.97 9.57 -9.37
CA ASP A 162 -14.13 8.12 -9.40
C ASP A 162 -12.93 7.45 -8.72
N GLY A 163 -13.19 6.68 -7.66
CA GLY A 163 -12.18 6.00 -6.86
C GLY A 163 -11.33 6.90 -5.96
N GLY A 164 -11.71 8.17 -5.81
CA GLY A 164 -11.07 9.06 -4.86
C GLY A 164 -11.49 8.79 -3.43
N LYS A 165 -10.79 9.39 -2.46
CA LYS A 165 -11.08 9.24 -1.04
C LYS A 165 -10.72 10.48 -0.24
N ILE A 166 -11.42 10.65 0.88
CA ILE A 166 -11.11 11.64 1.90
C ILE A 166 -11.12 10.98 3.27
N GLY A 167 -10.08 11.24 4.05
CA GLY A 167 -9.89 10.70 5.39
C GLY A 167 -9.78 11.80 6.43
N PHE A 168 -10.31 11.55 7.62
CA PHE A 168 -10.29 12.45 8.77
C PHE A 168 -9.64 11.75 9.97
N ASP A 169 -8.53 12.31 10.43
CA ASP A 169 -8.02 12.03 11.76
C ASP A 169 -8.75 12.88 12.79
N LEU A 170 -9.29 12.23 13.81
CA LEU A 170 -9.99 12.93 14.86
C LEU A 170 -8.98 13.54 15.83
N LYS A 171 -9.19 14.81 16.21
CA LYS A 171 -8.36 15.47 17.23
C LYS A 171 -8.56 14.90 18.64
N LYS A 172 -9.59 14.07 18.81
CA LYS A 172 -9.86 13.30 20.01
C LYS A 172 -10.55 11.98 19.64
N ALA A 173 -10.04 10.89 20.21
CA ALA A 173 -10.69 9.58 20.17
C ALA A 173 -12.15 9.66 20.63
N ILE A 174 -13.03 8.96 19.92
CA ILE A 174 -14.41 8.77 20.35
C ILE A 174 -14.47 7.48 21.15
N GLU A 175 -14.59 7.65 22.47
CA GLU A 175 -14.73 6.54 23.41
C GLU A 175 -16.08 5.83 23.23
N GLN A 176 -16.06 4.50 23.29
CA GLN A 176 -17.30 3.70 23.23
C GLN A 176 -18.13 3.88 24.51
N GLY A 177 -19.46 3.93 24.38
CA GLY A 177 -20.38 3.89 25.53
C GLY A 177 -21.58 4.85 25.48
N GLU A 178 -21.56 5.83 24.59
CA GLU A 178 -22.73 6.67 24.27
C GLU A 178 -23.20 6.38 22.84
N THR A 179 -24.51 6.38 22.62
CA THR A 179 -25.07 6.25 21.27
C THR A 179 -24.73 7.50 20.45
N LEU A 180 -23.96 7.31 19.38
CA LEU A 180 -23.52 8.37 18.48
C LEU A 180 -23.94 8.05 17.04
N TYR A 181 -24.14 9.10 16.26
CA TYR A 181 -24.53 9.03 14.86
C TYR A 181 -23.54 9.83 14.03
N LEU A 182 -22.99 9.21 12.99
CA LEU A 182 -22.23 9.87 11.94
C LEU A 182 -23.20 10.30 10.84
N TYR A 183 -23.13 11.58 10.48
CA TYR A 183 -23.90 12.18 9.40
C TYR A 183 -22.95 12.66 8.30
N ILE A 184 -23.31 12.39 7.06
CA ILE A 184 -22.66 12.96 5.88
C ILE A 184 -23.68 13.58 4.94
N GLY A 185 -23.28 14.64 4.25
CA GLY A 185 -24.09 15.36 3.27
C GLY A 185 -23.59 15.09 1.86
N GLU A 186 -24.49 14.73 0.95
CA GLU A 186 -24.21 14.76 -0.48
C GLU A 186 -24.81 16.04 -1.07
N ALA A 187 -24.04 16.71 -1.92
CA ALA A 187 -24.47 17.93 -2.60
C ALA A 187 -25.39 17.61 -3.79
N ALA A 188 -26.39 18.46 -4.01
CA ALA A 188 -27.40 18.37 -5.08
C ALA A 188 -28.46 17.26 -4.95
N ASN A 189 -28.33 16.29 -4.03
CA ASN A 189 -29.32 15.26 -3.73
C ASN A 189 -29.77 14.52 -5.00
N ASN A 190 -28.82 14.29 -5.90
CA ASN A 190 -29.13 13.93 -7.28
C ASN A 190 -29.34 12.41 -7.47
N GLY A 191 -29.21 11.65 -6.38
CA GLY A 191 -29.39 10.19 -6.37
C GLY A 191 -28.13 9.43 -6.01
N GLU A 192 -27.01 10.12 -5.79
CA GLU A 192 -25.79 9.54 -5.23
C GLU A 192 -26.03 8.96 -3.85
N THR A 193 -25.33 7.86 -3.59
CA THR A 193 -25.27 7.17 -2.31
C THR A 193 -23.79 7.06 -1.93
N PRO A 194 -23.47 7.12 -0.63
CA PRO A 194 -22.15 6.78 -0.13
C PRO A 194 -21.96 5.25 -0.23
N GLU A 195 -21.85 4.74 -1.46
CA GLU A 195 -21.66 3.31 -1.78
C GLU A 195 -20.17 2.92 -1.85
N GLY A 196 -19.27 3.88 -1.68
CA GLY A 196 -17.85 3.60 -1.54
C GLY A 196 -17.46 3.32 -0.09
N GLN A 197 -16.19 3.00 0.10
CA GLN A 197 -15.71 2.47 1.36
C GLN A 197 -15.73 3.51 2.49
N ILE A 198 -16.68 3.45 3.43
CA ILE A 198 -16.72 4.29 4.63
C ILE A 198 -16.34 3.50 5.87
N THR A 199 -15.17 3.80 6.43
CA THR A 199 -14.59 3.09 7.57
C THR A 199 -14.40 3.98 8.78
N VAL A 200 -14.46 3.37 9.96
CA VAL A 200 -13.95 3.92 11.22
C VAL A 200 -12.83 3.03 11.72
N SER A 201 -11.77 3.60 12.30
CA SER A 201 -10.64 2.83 12.84
C SER A 201 -10.14 3.39 14.17
N ASN A 202 -9.58 2.53 15.02
CA ASN A 202 -8.80 2.94 16.19
C ASN A 202 -7.38 3.40 15.85
N GLN A 203 -7.00 3.37 14.57
CA GLN A 203 -5.73 3.91 14.10
C GLN A 203 -5.91 5.31 13.53
N SER A 204 -4.85 6.10 13.62
CA SER A 204 -4.77 7.36 12.90
C SER A 204 -4.46 7.10 11.43
N LEU A 205 -5.04 7.85 10.50
CA LEU A 205 -4.70 7.80 9.07
C LEU A 205 -3.31 8.37 8.78
N THR A 206 -2.85 9.33 9.61
CA THR A 206 -1.49 9.89 9.54
C THR A 206 -0.46 9.09 10.35
N GLY A 207 -0.87 8.05 11.09
CA GLY A 207 0.00 7.25 11.96
C GLY A 207 -0.24 5.73 11.95
N GLY A 208 -1.05 5.21 11.02
CA GLY A 208 -1.46 3.81 10.96
C GLY A 208 -1.98 3.42 9.58
N ASN A 209 -1.57 2.23 9.15
CA ASN A 209 -1.86 1.59 7.86
C ASN A 209 -3.38 1.63 7.53
N SER A 210 -3.77 2.39 6.50
CA SER A 210 -5.16 2.52 6.03
C SER A 210 -5.75 1.16 5.64
N GLY A 211 -6.68 0.61 6.43
CA GLY A 211 -7.48 -0.54 6.05
C GLY A 211 -8.71 -0.73 6.93
N GLY A 212 -9.87 -0.96 6.29
CA GLY A 212 -10.86 -1.91 6.79
C GLY A 212 -12.31 -1.57 6.49
N GLU A 213 -12.84 -2.06 5.37
CA GLU A 213 -14.26 -2.36 5.22
C GLU A 213 -14.54 -3.86 5.31
N THR A 214 -15.33 -4.25 6.30
CA THR A 214 -16.04 -5.51 6.50
C THR A 214 -17.35 -5.59 5.69
N GLY A 215 -17.44 -6.50 4.73
CA GLY A 215 -18.72 -6.81 4.07
C GLY A 215 -19.76 -7.39 5.05
N GLY A 216 -20.85 -6.67 5.29
CA GLY A 216 -22.04 -7.19 5.96
C GLY A 216 -23.00 -7.82 4.95
N GLU A 217 -23.15 -9.14 5.01
CA GLU A 217 -24.09 -9.91 4.21
C GLU A 217 -25.53 -9.42 4.39
N ASN A 218 -26.27 -9.25 3.29
CA ASN A 218 -27.71 -9.51 3.32
C ASN A 218 -28.15 -10.40 2.16
N SER A 219 -28.61 -11.56 2.58
CA SER A 219 -29.45 -12.52 1.89
C SER A 219 -30.55 -11.86 1.05
N GLY A 220 -30.56 -12.19 -0.24
CA GLY A 220 -31.63 -11.84 -1.17
C GLY A 220 -31.67 -12.86 -2.30
N GLY A 221 -32.29 -14.01 -2.05
CA GLY A 221 -32.32 -15.12 -2.98
C GLY A 221 -33.01 -14.80 -4.30
N GLU A 222 -32.38 -15.20 -5.39
CA GLU A 222 -33.05 -15.47 -6.66
C GLU A 222 -33.06 -16.97 -6.93
N ASN A 223 -34.25 -17.55 -6.82
CA ASN A 223 -34.55 -18.90 -7.26
C ASN A 223 -35.60 -18.79 -8.36
N ASN A 224 -35.21 -18.98 -9.62
CA ASN A 224 -35.93 -19.86 -10.56
C ASN A 224 -35.25 -19.90 -11.95
N GLY A 225 -34.36 -20.88 -12.09
CA GLY A 225 -34.06 -21.48 -13.38
C GLY A 225 -35.13 -22.51 -13.77
N GLY A 226 -35.69 -22.33 -14.97
CA GLY A 226 -35.91 -23.38 -15.97
C GLY A 226 -36.47 -24.73 -15.51
N GLN A 227 -37.77 -24.91 -15.71
CA GLN A 227 -38.46 -26.19 -15.67
C GLN A 227 -38.43 -26.88 -17.04
N THR A 228 -37.69 -27.99 -17.16
CA THR A 228 -37.97 -29.18 -18.00
C THR A 228 -37.04 -30.30 -17.48
N GLY A 229 -37.45 -31.48 -17.01
CA GLY A 229 -38.47 -32.40 -17.47
C GLY A 229 -37.77 -33.70 -17.90
N GLY A 230 -37.84 -34.77 -17.08
CA GLY A 230 -37.24 -36.07 -17.42
C GLY A 230 -37.24 -37.08 -16.27
N GLU A 231 -38.27 -37.92 -16.22
CA GLU A 231 -38.48 -39.07 -15.33
C GLU A 231 -37.46 -40.19 -15.59
N ASN A 232 -36.97 -40.92 -14.56
CA ASN A 232 -37.55 -42.20 -14.08
C ASN A 232 -36.60 -43.06 -13.20
N ASN A 233 -37.21 -43.63 -12.15
CA ASN A 233 -36.96 -44.92 -11.47
C ASN A 233 -35.64 -45.24 -10.73
N GLY A 234 -35.76 -45.27 -9.39
CA GLY A 234 -35.94 -46.55 -8.67
C GLY A 234 -34.73 -47.13 -7.93
N GLY A 235 -34.80 -47.16 -6.59
CA GLY A 235 -33.91 -47.98 -5.77
C GLY A 235 -33.85 -47.58 -4.31
N GLU A 236 -34.82 -48.04 -3.51
CA GLU A 236 -34.74 -48.03 -2.05
C GLU A 236 -33.58 -48.93 -1.58
N ASN A 237 -32.76 -48.46 -0.63
CA ASN A 237 -32.32 -49.34 0.45
C ASN A 237 -32.06 -48.59 1.75
N ASN A 238 -32.59 -49.17 2.81
CA ASN A 238 -32.68 -48.65 4.16
C ASN A 238 -31.46 -49.12 4.97
N GLY A 239 -30.87 -48.26 5.79
CA GLY A 239 -29.72 -48.62 6.61
C GLY A 239 -29.33 -47.54 7.61
N GLY A 240 -30.15 -47.37 8.64
CA GLY A 240 -29.78 -46.56 9.80
C GLY A 240 -28.60 -47.17 10.54
N ASN A 241 -27.62 -46.34 10.89
CA ASN A 241 -26.70 -46.62 11.98
C ASN A 241 -26.41 -45.33 12.75
N ASN A 242 -26.62 -45.39 14.06
CA ASN A 242 -26.29 -44.33 15.01
C ASN A 242 -24.78 -44.08 14.96
N GLY A 243 -24.40 -42.87 14.53
CA GLY A 243 -23.06 -42.33 14.62
C GLY A 243 -23.03 -41.19 15.64
N GLU A 244 -22.34 -41.47 16.74
CA GLU A 244 -21.89 -40.58 17.79
C GLU A 244 -21.37 -39.25 17.22
N LEU A 245 -21.91 -38.13 17.71
CA LEU A 245 -21.43 -36.78 17.38
C LEU A 245 -20.04 -36.58 18.00
N THR A 246 -18.99 -36.79 17.22
CA THR A 246 -17.68 -36.21 17.50
C THR A 246 -17.73 -34.74 17.08
N PRO A 247 -17.33 -33.78 17.94
CA PRO A 247 -17.19 -32.39 17.52
C PRO A 247 -16.09 -32.34 16.44
N ASN A 248 -16.46 -32.01 15.20
CA ASN A 248 -15.47 -31.62 14.21
C ASN A 248 -14.86 -30.31 14.67
N ASN A 249 -13.61 -30.40 15.09
CA ASN A 249 -12.68 -29.30 15.19
C ASN A 249 -12.55 -28.71 13.78
N GLN A 250 -13.25 -27.61 13.49
CA GLN A 250 -12.92 -26.82 12.31
C GLN A 250 -11.60 -26.14 12.62
N GLY A 251 -10.52 -26.70 12.06
CA GLY A 251 -9.31 -25.92 11.86
C GLY A 251 -9.66 -24.75 10.94
N SER A 252 -9.15 -23.57 11.27
CA SER A 252 -9.10 -22.43 10.36
C SER A 252 -8.51 -22.90 9.03
N GLU A 253 -9.27 -22.82 7.94
CA GLU A 253 -8.71 -23.00 6.60
C GLU A 253 -7.68 -21.87 6.38
N LYS A 254 -6.45 -22.24 6.02
CA LYS A 254 -5.39 -21.30 5.64
C LYS A 254 -5.93 -20.53 4.42
N VAL A 255 -5.90 -19.19 4.47
CA VAL A 255 -6.21 -18.38 3.27
C VAL A 255 -5.06 -18.59 2.30
N GLU A 256 -5.36 -19.08 1.10
CA GLU A 256 -4.39 -19.36 0.05
C GLU A 256 -4.63 -18.42 -1.13
N VAL A 257 -3.60 -18.12 -1.92
CA VAL A 257 -3.79 -17.40 -3.19
C VAL A 257 -4.35 -18.35 -4.25
N GLU A 258 -5.23 -17.84 -5.11
CA GLU A 258 -5.90 -18.66 -6.13
C GLU A 258 -5.29 -18.41 -7.51
N LEU A 259 -4.89 -19.47 -8.21
CA LEU A 259 -4.52 -19.39 -9.61
C LEU A 259 -5.78 -19.50 -10.50
N THR A 260 -6.10 -18.43 -11.20
CA THR A 260 -7.26 -18.40 -12.11
C THR A 260 -6.98 -19.16 -13.40
N SER A 261 -8.03 -19.45 -14.17
CA SER A 261 -7.90 -20.12 -15.48
C SER A 261 -7.11 -19.32 -16.52
N ASN A 262 -6.89 -18.03 -16.29
CA ASN A 262 -6.10 -17.15 -17.15
C ASN A 262 -4.63 -17.03 -16.69
N ASN A 263 -4.17 -17.86 -15.76
CA ASN A 263 -2.88 -17.75 -15.08
C ASN A 263 -2.69 -16.41 -14.34
N SER A 264 -3.78 -15.69 -14.01
CA SER A 264 -3.72 -14.56 -13.07
C SER A 264 -3.84 -15.08 -11.64
N VAL A 265 -3.15 -14.42 -10.71
CA VAL A 265 -3.16 -14.75 -9.28
C VAL A 265 -4.16 -13.85 -8.57
N PHE A 266 -5.16 -14.43 -7.94
CA PHE A 266 -6.15 -13.73 -7.13
C PHE A 266 -5.78 -13.84 -5.66
N ILE A 267 -5.82 -12.71 -4.93
CA ILE A 267 -5.73 -12.68 -3.48
C ILE A 267 -7.15 -12.75 -2.92
N PRO A 268 -7.58 -13.85 -2.27
CA PRO A 268 -8.87 -13.88 -1.62
C PRO A 268 -8.94 -12.86 -0.47
N GLY A 269 -10.10 -12.25 -0.30
CA GLY A 269 -10.34 -11.26 0.74
C GLY A 269 -11.46 -10.31 0.36
N ASP A 270 -11.92 -9.53 1.32
CA ASP A 270 -12.98 -8.53 1.19
C ASP A 270 -12.44 -7.11 0.92
N GLY A 271 -11.15 -6.98 0.66
CA GLY A 271 -10.44 -5.69 0.60
C GLY A 271 -9.47 -5.46 1.75
N SER A 272 -9.51 -6.28 2.82
CA SER A 272 -8.50 -6.24 3.88
C SER A 272 -7.10 -6.50 3.34
N ARG A 273 -6.06 -5.88 3.92
CA ARG A 273 -4.67 -6.16 3.53
C ARG A 273 -4.29 -7.60 3.84
N THR A 274 -3.87 -8.33 2.81
CA THR A 274 -3.29 -9.67 2.90
C THR A 274 -1.78 -9.57 2.85
N ARG A 275 -1.12 -10.23 3.78
CA ARG A 275 0.34 -10.32 3.82
C ARG A 275 0.82 -11.45 2.94
N LEU A 276 1.84 -11.14 2.15
CA LEU A 276 2.38 -12.01 1.13
C LEU A 276 3.87 -12.12 1.31
N LYS A 277 4.37 -13.34 1.34
CA LYS A 277 5.79 -13.65 1.49
C LYS A 277 6.36 -14.18 0.20
N PHE A 278 7.49 -13.61 -0.21
CA PHE A 278 8.24 -13.98 -1.40
C PHE A 278 9.61 -14.50 -1.00
N ASN A 279 9.98 -15.67 -1.52
CA ASN A 279 11.25 -16.33 -1.24
C ASN A 279 11.98 -16.62 -2.56
N LEU A 280 13.17 -16.04 -2.73
CA LEU A 280 14.03 -16.35 -3.89
C LEU A 280 14.66 -17.75 -3.73
N THR A 281 14.19 -18.70 -4.54
CA THR A 281 14.63 -20.11 -4.48
C THR A 281 15.66 -20.48 -5.55
N GLU A 282 15.76 -19.70 -6.62
CA GLU A 282 16.81 -19.87 -7.64
C GLU A 282 17.06 -18.56 -8.38
N SER A 283 18.33 -18.31 -8.74
CA SER A 283 18.74 -17.24 -9.65
C SER A 283 19.85 -17.79 -10.54
N ASN A 284 19.58 -18.00 -11.82
CA ASN A 284 20.50 -18.57 -12.81
C ASN A 284 20.67 -17.60 -13.99
N THR A 285 21.05 -16.38 -13.66
CA THR A 285 21.21 -15.28 -14.61
C THR A 285 22.61 -14.68 -14.51
N LYS A 286 23.00 -13.91 -15.54
CA LYS A 286 24.24 -13.13 -15.58
C LYS A 286 24.03 -11.65 -15.32
N SER A 287 22.78 -11.20 -15.23
CA SER A 287 22.42 -9.82 -14.93
C SER A 287 21.70 -9.76 -13.59
N VAL A 288 21.74 -8.60 -12.96
CA VAL A 288 20.90 -8.32 -11.78
C VAL A 288 19.52 -7.96 -12.29
N ASN A 289 18.50 -8.72 -11.87
CA ASN A 289 17.15 -8.55 -12.36
C ASN A 289 16.20 -8.22 -11.23
N GLU A 290 15.19 -7.40 -11.50
CA GLU A 290 14.22 -6.96 -10.50
C GLU A 290 12.86 -7.62 -10.73
N LEU A 291 12.26 -8.11 -9.64
CA LEU A 291 10.90 -8.59 -9.58
C LEU A 291 10.00 -7.54 -8.95
N GLY A 292 8.86 -7.28 -9.57
CA GLY A 292 7.78 -6.53 -8.93
C GLY A 292 6.42 -7.15 -9.16
N VAL A 293 5.46 -6.63 -8.39
CA VAL A 293 4.06 -7.05 -8.38
C VAL A 293 3.17 -5.82 -8.43
N PHE A 294 2.01 -5.92 -9.06
CA PHE A 294 1.03 -4.84 -9.15
C PHE A 294 -0.38 -5.39 -9.04
N ILE A 295 -1.30 -4.56 -8.54
CA ILE A 295 -2.73 -4.87 -8.53
C ILE A 295 -3.34 -4.52 -9.89
N THR A 296 -4.18 -5.40 -10.41
CA THR A 296 -4.96 -5.17 -11.63
C THR A 296 -6.42 -4.89 -11.31
N ASP A 297 -7.10 -4.18 -12.21
CA ASP A 297 -8.51 -3.84 -12.04
C ASP A 297 -9.41 -5.07 -12.20
N ASN A 298 -8.96 -6.09 -12.94
CA ASN A 298 -9.68 -7.33 -13.20
C ASN A 298 -8.75 -8.50 -13.57
N GLU A 299 -9.36 -9.68 -13.77
CA GLU A 299 -8.69 -10.95 -14.11
C GLU A 299 -7.99 -10.97 -15.49
N ASN A 300 -8.24 -9.98 -16.35
CA ASN A 300 -7.57 -9.85 -17.66
C ASN A 300 -6.30 -9.01 -17.57
N GLY A 301 -6.00 -8.45 -16.39
CA GLY A 301 -4.80 -7.66 -16.16
C GLY A 301 -4.94 -6.17 -16.51
N ASP A 302 -6.15 -5.66 -16.73
CA ASP A 302 -6.33 -4.24 -17.09
C ASP A 302 -5.89 -3.31 -15.94
N ILE A 303 -5.35 -2.13 -16.30
CA ILE A 303 -4.94 -1.08 -15.34
C ILE A 303 -5.45 0.27 -15.81
N ASN A 304 -6.33 0.89 -15.01
CA ASN A 304 -7.03 2.13 -15.35
C ASN A 304 -7.69 2.04 -16.73
N GLY A 305 -8.25 0.87 -17.06
CA GLY A 305 -8.87 0.58 -18.36
C GLY A 305 -7.90 0.38 -19.54
N ILE A 306 -6.60 0.31 -19.29
CA ILE A 306 -5.57 -0.02 -20.29
C ILE A 306 -5.31 -1.51 -20.25
N SER A 307 -5.50 -2.20 -21.38
CA SER A 307 -5.27 -3.64 -21.46
C SER A 307 -3.80 -4.00 -21.66
N PRO A 308 -3.37 -5.20 -21.21
CA PRO A 308 -2.02 -5.70 -21.49
C PRO A 308 -1.65 -5.60 -22.98
N GLY A 309 -0.53 -4.92 -23.26
CA GLY A 309 -0.01 -4.72 -24.61
C GLY A 309 -0.52 -3.47 -25.35
N GLU A 310 -1.39 -2.68 -24.73
CA GLU A 310 -1.75 -1.36 -25.22
C GLU A 310 -0.70 -0.29 -24.87
N ASP A 311 -0.68 0.80 -25.64
CA ASP A 311 0.22 1.92 -25.41
C ASP A 311 -0.02 2.50 -24.01
N GLY A 312 1.05 2.62 -23.22
CA GLY A 312 0.99 3.12 -21.84
C GLY A 312 0.83 2.04 -20.77
N TYR A 313 0.54 0.79 -21.13
CA TYR A 313 0.37 -0.31 -20.16
C TYR A 313 1.61 -0.49 -19.27
N THR A 314 2.82 -0.53 -19.85
CA THR A 314 4.06 -0.69 -19.09
C THR A 314 4.23 0.41 -18.04
N GLN A 315 3.95 1.67 -18.40
CA GLN A 315 4.07 2.78 -17.45
C GLN A 315 3.01 2.68 -16.35
N ALA A 316 1.76 2.37 -16.70
CA ALA A 316 0.68 2.21 -15.73
C ALA A 316 0.97 1.07 -14.74
N ALA A 317 1.47 -0.07 -15.22
CA ALA A 317 1.83 -1.21 -14.41
C ALA A 317 2.99 -0.91 -13.44
N LEU A 318 4.06 -0.28 -13.92
CA LEU A 318 5.19 0.09 -13.07
C LEU A 318 4.82 1.18 -12.05
N GLN A 319 3.95 2.14 -12.40
CA GLN A 319 3.49 3.18 -11.47
C GLN A 319 2.59 2.64 -10.35
N ARG A 320 1.82 1.58 -10.64
CA ARG A 320 1.01 0.86 -9.64
C ARG A 320 1.80 -0.26 -8.94
N GLY A 321 3.00 -0.55 -9.43
CA GLY A 321 3.83 -1.64 -8.96
C GLY A 321 4.50 -1.38 -7.62
N GLN A 322 4.78 -2.47 -6.93
CA GLN A 322 5.68 -2.55 -5.80
C GLN A 322 6.81 -3.52 -6.15
N VAL A 323 8.05 -3.07 -6.02
CA VAL A 323 9.23 -3.93 -6.13
C VAL A 323 9.20 -4.93 -4.97
N VAL A 324 9.37 -6.20 -5.33
CA VAL A 324 9.54 -7.28 -4.36
C VAL A 324 11.00 -7.33 -3.94
N PHE A 325 11.90 -7.62 -4.88
CA PHE A 325 13.35 -7.53 -4.70
C PHE A 325 14.06 -7.63 -6.05
N SER A 326 15.35 -7.34 -6.05
CA SER A 326 16.29 -7.75 -7.07
C SER A 326 16.95 -9.09 -6.73
N ALA A 327 17.34 -9.84 -7.74
CA ALA A 327 18.13 -11.05 -7.62
C ALA A 327 19.50 -10.82 -8.24
N LEU A 328 20.55 -11.08 -7.45
CA LEU A 328 21.93 -11.07 -7.94
C LEU A 328 22.14 -12.16 -9.00
N ALA A 329 23.11 -11.94 -9.89
CA ALA A 329 23.64 -12.99 -10.74
C ALA A 329 24.19 -14.14 -9.89
N ASP A 330 24.18 -15.37 -10.41
CA ASP A 330 24.55 -16.62 -9.68
C ASP A 330 25.98 -16.59 -9.07
N ASN A 331 26.80 -15.62 -9.48
CA ASN A 331 28.16 -15.39 -8.99
C ASN A 331 28.34 -14.20 -8.03
N GLY A 332 27.29 -13.40 -7.76
CA GLY A 332 27.37 -12.17 -6.98
C GLY A 332 27.51 -12.43 -5.48
N LEU A 333 26.48 -13.00 -4.83
CA LEU A 333 26.49 -13.44 -3.43
C LEU A 333 25.44 -14.57 -3.28
N SER A 334 25.81 -15.81 -3.63
CA SER A 334 24.86 -16.91 -3.89
C SER A 334 23.96 -17.35 -2.71
N ASN A 335 24.20 -16.82 -1.50
CA ASN A 335 23.40 -17.06 -0.30
C ASN A 335 22.39 -15.95 0.02
N LEU A 336 22.43 -14.81 -0.67
CA LEU A 336 21.53 -13.68 -0.41
C LEU A 336 20.12 -14.02 -0.91
N ARG A 337 19.26 -14.42 0.02
CA ARG A 337 17.91 -14.97 -0.25
C ARG A 337 16.93 -14.55 0.84
N ASP A 338 17.12 -13.34 1.37
CA ASP A 338 16.27 -12.81 2.41
C ASP A 338 14.83 -12.74 1.88
N PRO A 339 13.83 -13.19 2.66
CA PRO A 339 12.46 -13.10 2.24
C PRO A 339 12.03 -11.63 2.12
N ARG A 340 11.06 -11.38 1.23
CA ARG A 340 10.35 -10.11 1.20
C ARG A 340 8.91 -10.34 1.66
N GLU A 341 8.46 -9.52 2.59
CA GLU A 341 7.06 -9.46 2.99
C GLU A 341 6.43 -8.16 2.55
N ILE A 342 5.34 -8.27 1.81
CA ILE A 342 4.53 -7.13 1.38
C ILE A 342 3.08 -7.34 1.82
N SER A 343 2.39 -6.25 2.05
CA SER A 343 0.95 -6.28 2.31
C SER A 343 0.22 -5.68 1.12
N LEU A 344 -0.71 -6.40 0.50
CA LEU A 344 -1.53 -5.89 -0.61
C LEU A 344 -3.02 -6.05 -0.28
N ASP A 345 -3.89 -5.26 -0.89
CA ASP A 345 -5.33 -5.36 -0.67
C ASP A 345 -5.87 -6.70 -1.19
N GLY A 346 -6.63 -7.41 -0.35
CA GLY A 346 -7.36 -8.61 -0.72
C GLY A 346 -8.52 -8.33 -1.66
N GLY A 347 -9.07 -9.38 -2.28
CA GLY A 347 -10.12 -9.25 -3.30
C GLY A 347 -9.61 -8.68 -4.63
N LYS A 348 -8.28 -8.73 -4.86
CA LYS A 348 -7.61 -8.17 -6.03
C LYS A 348 -6.90 -9.23 -6.83
N ASN A 349 -6.77 -8.97 -8.12
CA ASN A 349 -5.92 -9.75 -9.02
C ASN A 349 -4.53 -9.12 -9.04
N LEU A 350 -3.51 -9.97 -9.11
CA LEU A 350 -2.12 -9.58 -9.21
C LEU A 350 -1.62 -9.82 -10.63
N GLY A 351 -0.83 -8.87 -11.09
CA GLY A 351 0.12 -9.07 -12.16
C GLY A 351 1.56 -9.00 -11.63
N PHE A 352 2.47 -9.65 -12.33
CA PHE A 352 3.89 -9.61 -12.01
C PHE A 352 4.71 -9.05 -13.17
N TYR A 353 5.79 -8.35 -12.84
CA TYR A 353 6.76 -7.90 -13.83
C TYR A 353 8.19 -8.24 -13.42
N PHE A 354 9.02 -8.37 -14.42
CA PHE A 354 10.44 -8.67 -14.34
C PHE A 354 11.20 -7.65 -15.18
N ILE A 355 12.19 -6.98 -14.58
CA ILE A 355 13.06 -6.05 -15.28
C ILE A 355 14.43 -6.68 -15.40
N LYS A 356 14.82 -6.95 -16.64
CA LYS A 356 16.16 -7.46 -16.95
C LYS A 356 17.17 -6.33 -16.82
N ASP A 357 18.24 -6.57 -16.05
CA ASP A 357 19.42 -5.70 -16.00
C ASP A 357 19.06 -4.22 -15.75
N GLY A 358 18.16 -3.98 -14.79
CA GLY A 358 17.61 -2.65 -14.51
C GLY A 358 16.59 -2.63 -13.38
N THR A 359 16.05 -1.44 -13.09
CA THR A 359 15.08 -1.19 -12.01
C THR A 359 13.81 -0.52 -12.48
N THR A 360 12.79 -0.59 -11.64
CA THR A 360 11.49 0.06 -11.81
C THR A 360 11.66 1.56 -11.87
N ASP A 361 12.52 2.12 -11.02
CA ASP A 361 12.77 3.56 -10.95
C ASP A 361 13.40 4.10 -12.23
N GLN A 362 14.43 3.40 -12.73
CA GLN A 362 15.07 3.77 -13.99
C GLN A 362 14.11 3.61 -15.18
N ALA A 363 13.32 2.53 -15.20
CA ALA A 363 12.32 2.30 -16.24
C ALA A 363 11.23 3.38 -16.24
N LEU A 364 10.71 3.77 -15.07
CA LEU A 364 9.73 4.85 -14.93
C LEU A 364 10.30 6.20 -15.34
N LYS A 365 11.55 6.50 -14.97
CA LYS A 365 12.26 7.69 -15.43
C LYS A 365 12.39 7.73 -16.95
N ASP A 366 12.77 6.63 -17.58
CA ASP A 366 12.91 6.57 -19.03
C ASP A 366 11.55 6.67 -19.76
N LEU A 367 10.51 6.02 -19.25
CA LEU A 367 9.14 6.11 -19.78
C LEU A 367 8.59 7.53 -19.67
N SER A 368 8.79 8.21 -18.53
CA SER A 368 8.36 9.61 -18.36
C SER A 368 9.07 10.58 -19.31
N ALA A 369 10.30 10.24 -19.74
CA ALA A 369 11.05 10.95 -20.76
C ALA A 369 10.66 10.56 -22.20
N GLY A 370 9.66 9.69 -22.38
CA GLY A 370 9.19 9.20 -23.68
C GLY A 370 10.12 8.19 -24.34
N LYS A 371 11.03 7.55 -23.58
CA LYS A 371 11.85 6.44 -24.06
C LYS A 371 11.12 5.11 -23.86
N ALA A 372 11.52 4.10 -24.63
CA ALA A 372 11.02 2.74 -24.45
C ALA A 372 11.74 2.04 -23.31
N ALA A 373 11.05 1.10 -22.64
CA ALA A 373 11.59 0.19 -21.64
C ALA A 373 11.57 -1.26 -22.16
N PRO A 374 12.44 -1.63 -23.11
CA PRO A 374 12.38 -2.92 -23.81
C PRO A 374 12.82 -4.12 -22.94
N ASN A 375 13.31 -3.86 -21.74
CA ASN A 375 13.78 -4.84 -20.77
C ASN A 375 12.75 -5.17 -19.69
N VAL A 376 11.54 -4.61 -19.77
CA VAL A 376 10.42 -4.90 -18.87
C VAL A 376 9.58 -6.02 -19.47
N PHE A 377 9.37 -7.07 -18.69
CA PHE A 377 8.58 -8.23 -19.04
C PHE A 377 7.50 -8.45 -17.99
N PHE A 378 6.38 -9.01 -18.40
CA PHE A 378 5.18 -9.26 -17.63
C PHE A 378 4.83 -10.75 -17.69
N ASP A 379 4.03 -11.17 -16.73
CA ASP A 379 3.30 -12.42 -16.73
C ASP A 379 2.40 -12.60 -17.98
N ALA A 380 1.73 -11.52 -18.40
CA ALA A 380 0.92 -11.48 -19.61
C ALA A 380 1.80 -11.32 -20.86
N ASN A 381 1.94 -12.38 -21.66
CA ASN A 381 2.78 -12.36 -22.87
C ASN A 381 2.45 -11.25 -23.86
N VAL A 382 1.17 -10.87 -24.00
CA VAL A 382 0.75 -9.80 -24.91
C VAL A 382 1.32 -8.43 -24.53
N ALA A 383 1.68 -8.22 -23.27
CA ALA A 383 2.37 -7.02 -22.79
C ALA A 383 3.89 -7.06 -23.01
N ASN A 384 4.46 -8.22 -23.37
CA ASN A 384 5.90 -8.36 -23.56
C ASN A 384 6.34 -7.80 -24.92
N PRO A 385 7.49 -7.09 -25.00
CA PRO A 385 8.01 -6.54 -26.25
C PRO A 385 8.16 -7.55 -27.39
N ASP A 386 8.43 -8.81 -27.05
CA ASP A 386 8.58 -9.94 -27.98
C ASP A 386 7.32 -10.81 -28.12
N ARG A 387 6.28 -10.55 -27.32
CA ARG A 387 5.04 -11.31 -27.22
C ARG A 387 5.21 -12.77 -26.82
N LEU A 388 6.27 -13.09 -26.07
CA LEU A 388 6.56 -14.44 -25.57
C LEU A 388 6.21 -14.57 -24.09
N ASP A 389 5.85 -15.78 -23.67
CA ASP A 389 5.67 -16.11 -22.25
C ASP A 389 7.02 -16.02 -21.53
N ARG A 390 7.09 -15.19 -20.48
CA ARG A 390 8.30 -15.02 -19.66
C ARG A 390 8.17 -15.59 -18.25
N LEU A 391 6.96 -15.96 -17.84
CA LEU A 391 6.65 -16.52 -16.54
C LEU A 391 5.88 -17.84 -16.68
N GLN A 392 6.26 -18.83 -15.88
CA GLN A 392 5.44 -20.00 -15.57
C GLN A 392 5.03 -19.95 -14.10
N ILE A 393 3.73 -20.05 -13.85
CA ILE A 393 3.18 -20.15 -12.50
C ILE A 393 2.74 -21.60 -12.27
N SER A 394 3.11 -22.16 -11.12
CA SER A 394 2.71 -23.52 -10.73
C SER A 394 2.40 -23.59 -9.25
N GLU A 395 1.35 -24.31 -8.88
CA GLU A 395 1.03 -24.60 -7.48
C GLU A 395 2.05 -25.57 -6.86
N ARG A 396 2.30 -25.40 -5.57
CA ARG A 396 3.13 -26.25 -4.71
C ARG A 396 2.27 -26.85 -3.60
N GLU A 397 2.90 -27.60 -2.69
CA GLU A 397 2.23 -28.08 -1.48
C GLU A 397 1.84 -26.87 -0.59
N ASP A 398 0.78 -27.00 0.21
CA ASP A 398 0.35 -26.00 1.22
C ASP A 398 -0.05 -24.60 0.72
N GLY A 399 -0.56 -24.49 -0.52
CA GLY A 399 -1.13 -23.25 -1.07
C GLY A 399 -0.12 -22.24 -1.61
N GLN A 400 1.15 -22.63 -1.68
CA GLN A 400 2.22 -21.80 -2.22
C GLN A 400 2.21 -21.86 -3.76
N LEU A 401 2.47 -20.71 -4.40
CA LEU A 401 2.71 -20.64 -5.84
C LEU A 401 4.20 -20.48 -6.10
N ARG A 402 4.67 -21.09 -7.19
CA ARG A 402 6.01 -20.87 -7.73
C ARG A 402 5.92 -20.03 -9.00
N LEU A 403 6.61 -18.91 -8.98
CA LEU A 403 6.86 -18.01 -10.10
C LEU A 403 8.22 -18.34 -10.70
N ALA A 404 8.23 -18.98 -11.87
CA ALA A 404 9.43 -19.40 -12.57
C ALA A 404 9.62 -18.53 -13.82
N TRP A 405 10.62 -17.65 -13.81
CA TRP A 405 10.89 -16.67 -14.86
C TRP A 405 11.92 -17.14 -15.87
N LYS A 406 11.81 -16.60 -17.09
CA LYS A 406 12.76 -16.81 -18.18
C LYS A 406 13.20 -15.49 -18.81
N GLU A 407 14.49 -15.19 -18.64
CA GLU A 407 15.18 -14.00 -19.13
C GLU A 407 15.40 -14.06 -20.66
N ASN A 408 15.75 -15.24 -21.20
CA ASN A 408 15.96 -15.43 -22.64
C ASN A 408 15.19 -16.65 -23.17
N PRO A 409 14.04 -16.46 -23.83
CA PRO A 409 13.14 -17.55 -24.19
C PRO A 409 13.73 -18.44 -25.28
N GLU A 410 14.67 -17.91 -26.07
CA GLU A 410 15.34 -18.60 -27.18
C GLU A 410 16.60 -19.40 -26.75
N SER A 411 16.98 -19.42 -25.45
CA SER A 411 18.13 -20.20 -24.97
C SER A 411 17.84 -21.72 -24.87
N ASP A 412 18.90 -22.51 -25.11
CA ASP A 412 18.91 -23.92 -25.53
C ASP A 412 18.35 -24.98 -24.53
N ASN A 413 17.90 -24.60 -23.33
CA ASN A 413 17.40 -25.54 -22.31
C ASN A 413 15.87 -25.52 -22.13
N GLY A 414 15.17 -24.46 -22.58
CA GLY A 414 13.70 -24.40 -22.56
C GLY A 414 13.04 -24.37 -21.17
N ASN A 415 13.82 -24.36 -20.09
CA ASN A 415 13.34 -24.28 -18.71
C ASN A 415 13.14 -22.82 -18.28
N PHE A 416 12.34 -22.63 -17.24
CA PHE A 416 12.10 -21.34 -16.59
C PHE A 416 12.83 -21.39 -15.23
N ASP A 417 14.14 -21.24 -15.24
CA ASP A 417 15.00 -21.32 -14.05
C ASP A 417 15.90 -20.08 -13.87
N ASP A 418 15.77 -19.07 -14.74
CA ASP A 418 16.60 -17.88 -14.67
C ASP A 418 16.36 -17.11 -13.36
N MET A 419 15.11 -17.08 -12.88
CA MET A 419 14.75 -16.62 -11.53
C MET A 419 13.50 -17.36 -11.04
N VAL A 420 13.59 -18.03 -9.88
CA VAL A 420 12.50 -18.83 -9.33
C VAL A 420 12.14 -18.33 -7.94
N VAL A 421 10.90 -17.89 -7.77
CA VAL A 421 10.38 -17.32 -6.53
C VAL A 421 9.19 -18.13 -6.05
N ASP A 422 9.23 -18.52 -4.79
CA ASP A 422 8.08 -19.12 -4.12
C ASP A 422 7.31 -18.01 -3.37
N PHE A 423 6.00 -17.99 -3.53
CA PHE A 423 5.09 -16.94 -3.09
C PHE A 423 3.88 -17.53 -2.38
N GLU A 424 3.55 -17.00 -1.20
CA GLU A 424 2.40 -17.48 -0.41
C GLU A 424 1.78 -16.37 0.45
N VAL A 425 0.56 -16.61 0.93
CA VAL A 425 -0.03 -15.84 2.03
C VAL A 425 0.72 -16.15 3.32
N SER A 426 1.06 -15.10 4.08
CA SER A 426 1.82 -15.20 5.33
C SER A 426 1.05 -14.60 6.50
N ASP A 427 1.17 -15.23 7.67
CA ASP A 427 0.72 -14.67 8.94
C ASP A 427 1.84 -13.89 9.66
N GLU A 428 3.06 -13.94 9.14
CA GLU A 428 4.20 -13.16 9.66
C GLU A 428 3.98 -11.66 9.40
N SER A 429 4.48 -10.82 10.30
CA SER A 429 4.44 -9.37 10.13
C SER A 429 5.65 -8.92 9.32
N PRO A 430 5.51 -7.90 8.44
CA PRO A 430 6.65 -7.33 7.73
C PRO A 430 7.74 -6.87 8.70
N ALA A 431 9.01 -6.94 8.27
CA ALA A 431 10.10 -6.51 9.11
C ALA A 431 9.93 -5.03 9.50
N LEU A 432 10.29 -4.69 10.75
CA LEU A 432 10.28 -3.31 11.20
C LEU A 432 11.11 -2.45 10.23
N GLY A 433 10.58 -1.31 9.79
CA GLY A 433 11.25 -0.45 8.81
C GLY A 433 10.89 -0.71 7.34
N SER A 434 10.27 -1.84 6.98
CA SER A 434 10.13 -2.26 5.59
C SER A 434 8.84 -1.79 4.87
N ASN A 435 7.99 -1.03 5.57
CA ASN A 435 6.64 -0.63 5.12
C ASN A 435 6.61 0.08 3.77
N LEU A 436 7.56 1.00 3.54
CA LEU A 436 7.63 1.81 2.32
C LEU A 436 8.48 1.16 1.21
N GLN A 437 9.20 0.09 1.53
CA GLN A 437 10.16 -0.53 0.61
C GLN A 437 9.49 -1.07 -0.66
N GLY A 438 10.16 -0.79 -1.78
CA GLY A 438 9.71 -1.17 -3.11
C GLY A 438 8.70 -0.24 -3.76
N GLY A 439 8.35 0.88 -3.13
CA GLY A 439 7.74 2.00 -3.86
C GLY A 439 8.78 2.77 -4.68
N PHE A 440 8.33 3.67 -5.57
CA PHE A 440 9.20 4.48 -6.43
C PHE A 440 10.25 5.28 -5.62
N GLN A 441 11.52 4.95 -5.78
CA GLN A 441 12.68 5.50 -5.05
C GLN A 441 12.54 5.39 -3.52
N LYS A 442 12.09 4.22 -3.05
CA LYS A 442 11.80 3.96 -1.63
C LYS A 442 12.58 2.78 -1.04
N GLU A 443 13.85 2.62 -1.39
CA GLU A 443 14.81 1.80 -0.65
C GLU A 443 15.15 2.45 0.70
N ILE A 444 14.14 2.76 1.51
CA ILE A 444 14.23 3.52 2.76
C ILE A 444 13.72 2.68 3.93
N ILE A 445 14.12 3.07 5.14
CA ILE A 445 13.69 2.49 6.40
C ILE A 445 12.64 3.43 7.01
N ASP A 446 11.42 2.92 7.17
CA ASP A 446 10.29 3.64 7.76
C ASP A 446 10.09 3.30 9.25
N LEU A 447 10.53 4.20 10.12
CA LEU A 447 10.30 4.11 11.57
C LEU A 447 9.26 5.11 12.05
N THR A 448 8.47 5.71 11.16
CA THR A 448 7.50 6.77 11.53
C THR A 448 6.45 6.27 12.53
N GLY A 449 6.05 4.99 12.43
CA GLY A 449 5.12 4.34 13.35
C GLY A 449 5.67 4.09 14.77
N GLN A 450 6.95 4.39 15.04
CA GLN A 450 7.61 4.12 16.32
C GLN A 450 7.94 5.41 17.07
N GLU A 451 7.11 6.45 16.96
CA GLU A 451 7.34 7.75 17.59
C GLU A 451 7.68 7.63 19.09
N GLY A 452 8.77 8.28 19.50
CA GLY A 452 9.23 8.29 20.89
C GLY A 452 9.88 6.99 21.38
N LYS A 453 10.12 6.03 20.48
CA LYS A 453 10.87 4.80 20.77
C LYS A 453 12.33 4.92 20.35
N GLU A 454 13.18 4.14 20.99
CA GLU A 454 14.55 3.89 20.55
C GLU A 454 14.58 2.55 19.80
N ILE A 455 15.20 2.52 18.62
CA ILE A 455 15.30 1.32 17.78
C ILE A 455 16.75 0.87 17.75
N GLU A 456 17.03 -0.36 18.16
CA GLU A 456 18.34 -0.99 17.94
C GLU A 456 18.48 -1.41 16.47
N ALA A 457 19.59 -1.06 15.85
CA ALA A 457 19.93 -1.39 14.47
C ALA A 457 21.28 -2.14 14.44
N SER A 458 21.26 -3.38 13.96
CA SER A 458 22.45 -4.21 13.76
C SER A 458 22.71 -4.42 12.28
N PHE A 459 23.97 -4.29 11.85
CA PHE A 459 24.35 -4.32 10.44
C PHE A 459 25.19 -5.55 10.12
N GLU A 460 24.79 -6.31 9.09
CA GLU A 460 25.65 -7.29 8.45
C GLU A 460 26.07 -6.75 7.09
N VAL A 461 27.37 -6.76 6.77
CA VAL A 461 27.92 -6.14 5.56
C VAL A 461 28.79 -7.14 4.80
N GLU A 462 28.57 -7.25 3.51
CA GLU A 462 29.40 -7.97 2.55
C GLU A 462 29.81 -7.03 1.40
N SER A 463 31.01 -7.20 0.86
CA SER A 463 31.53 -6.33 -0.21
C SER A 463 32.56 -7.08 -1.04
N GLN A 464 32.42 -7.02 -2.37
CA GLN A 464 33.45 -7.48 -3.31
C GLN A 464 34.18 -6.33 -4.03
N ALA A 465 33.88 -5.09 -3.65
CA ALA A 465 34.48 -3.89 -4.22
C ALA A 465 36.00 -3.83 -4.08
N ALA A 466 36.63 -3.29 -5.12
CA ALA A 466 38.02 -2.86 -5.06
C ALA A 466 38.20 -1.61 -4.19
N PHE A 467 37.17 -0.76 -4.08
CA PHE A 467 37.22 0.45 -3.28
C PHE A 467 36.99 0.19 -1.78
N ASN A 468 37.53 1.09 -0.95
CA ASN A 468 37.21 1.12 0.48
C ASN A 468 35.97 1.98 0.69
N ASN A 469 34.82 1.45 0.30
CA ASN A 469 33.54 2.16 0.41
C ASN A 469 33.14 2.37 1.87
N ILE A 470 32.41 3.47 2.11
CA ILE A 470 31.75 3.75 3.37
C ILE A 470 30.25 3.79 3.07
N GLY A 471 29.48 2.90 3.68
CA GLY A 471 28.02 2.94 3.67
C GLY A 471 27.49 3.69 4.89
N GLY A 472 26.23 4.10 4.86
CA GLY A 472 25.59 4.70 6.02
C GLY A 472 24.09 4.87 5.87
N LEU A 473 23.45 5.30 6.95
CA LEU A 473 22.05 5.76 6.95
C LEU A 473 22.01 7.24 7.32
N TYR A 474 21.15 8.00 6.67
CA TYR A 474 20.89 9.40 7.00
C TYR A 474 19.39 9.66 7.17
N ARG A 475 19.05 10.61 8.04
CA ARG A 475 17.65 10.98 8.29
C ARG A 475 17.10 11.82 7.13
N ILE A 476 15.91 11.46 6.65
CA ILE A 476 15.11 12.24 5.70
C ILE A 476 13.81 12.71 6.37
N THR A 477 13.24 13.78 5.83
CA THR A 477 12.04 14.44 6.39
C THR A 477 10.74 14.00 5.71
N ASP A 478 10.84 13.43 4.52
CA ASP A 478 9.73 12.87 3.76
C ASP A 478 10.21 11.70 2.89
N GLU A 479 9.26 11.00 2.27
CA GLU A 479 9.52 9.83 1.41
C GLU A 479 10.23 10.18 0.10
N ASN A 480 10.35 11.48 -0.25
CA ASN A 480 11.04 11.94 -1.45
C ASN A 480 12.52 12.24 -1.18
N GLY A 481 13.04 11.92 0.00
CA GLY A 481 14.44 12.13 0.36
C GLY A 481 14.78 13.56 0.80
N THR A 482 13.81 14.42 1.07
CA THR A 482 14.12 15.80 1.50
C THR A 482 14.91 15.82 2.82
N VAL A 483 15.95 16.64 2.91
CA VAL A 483 16.76 16.82 4.13
C VAL A 483 16.74 18.27 4.61
N VAL A 484 16.85 18.47 5.93
CA VAL A 484 17.11 19.78 6.54
C VAL A 484 18.56 19.80 7.00
N ASP A 485 19.38 20.71 6.47
CA ASP A 485 20.79 20.81 6.87
C ASP A 485 20.89 21.29 8.33
N PRO A 486 21.46 20.50 9.25
CA PRO A 486 21.52 20.87 10.66
C PRO A 486 22.44 22.08 10.92
N LEU A 487 23.31 22.43 9.97
CA LEU A 487 24.19 23.60 10.11
C LEU A 487 23.48 24.91 9.74
N SER A 488 22.74 24.94 8.64
CA SER A 488 22.10 26.14 8.10
C SER A 488 20.61 26.26 8.45
N GLY A 489 19.94 25.14 8.70
CA GLY A 489 18.48 25.04 8.82
C GLY A 489 17.74 25.12 7.47
N GLU A 490 18.47 25.13 6.35
CA GLU A 490 17.88 25.13 5.01
C GLU A 490 17.42 23.73 4.61
N THR A 491 16.34 23.66 3.83
CA THR A 491 15.79 22.43 3.28
C THR A 491 16.35 22.19 1.88
N PHE A 492 16.78 20.97 1.59
CA PHE A 492 17.29 20.55 0.29
C PHE A 492 16.52 19.32 -0.19
N SER A 493 16.06 19.36 -1.43
CA SER A 493 15.53 18.19 -2.14
C SER A 493 16.66 17.52 -2.93
N PRO A 494 16.55 16.21 -3.22
CA PRO A 494 17.47 15.52 -4.13
C PRO A 494 17.70 16.31 -5.43
N GLY A 495 18.97 16.47 -5.81
CA GLY A 495 19.38 17.25 -6.98
C GLY A 495 19.68 18.73 -6.72
N ASP A 496 19.33 19.27 -5.55
CA ASP A 496 19.72 20.63 -5.17
C ASP A 496 21.23 20.75 -4.95
N SER A 497 21.80 21.90 -5.31
CA SER A 497 23.19 22.20 -4.98
C SER A 497 23.33 22.34 -3.46
N GLY A 498 24.07 21.43 -2.84
CA GLY A 498 24.22 21.35 -1.38
C GLY A 498 23.55 20.12 -0.76
N TYR A 499 22.72 19.39 -1.52
CA TYR A 499 22.01 18.21 -1.02
C TYR A 499 22.95 17.18 -0.41
N THR A 500 24.01 16.76 -1.13
CA THR A 500 24.99 15.78 -0.63
C THR A 500 25.57 16.18 0.72
N GLN A 501 26.00 17.44 0.88
CA GLN A 501 26.57 17.91 2.15
C GLN A 501 25.53 17.95 3.28
N ALA A 502 24.28 18.32 2.97
CA ALA A 502 23.19 18.32 3.93
C ALA A 502 22.80 16.89 4.35
N ALA A 503 22.74 15.95 3.41
CA ALA A 503 22.46 14.54 3.65
C ALA A 503 23.53 13.89 4.52
N LEU A 504 24.81 14.07 4.19
CA LEU A 504 25.92 13.51 4.98
C LEU A 504 26.00 14.08 6.39
N ARG A 505 25.59 15.34 6.61
CA ARG A 505 25.47 15.90 7.96
C ARG A 505 24.29 15.35 8.76
N ASN A 506 23.30 14.78 8.08
CA ASN A 506 22.20 14.02 8.69
C ASN A 506 22.52 12.52 8.84
N SER A 507 23.75 12.10 8.53
CA SER A 507 24.18 10.72 8.76
C SER A 507 24.08 10.37 10.24
N VAL A 508 23.43 9.24 10.51
CA VAL A 508 23.25 8.69 11.86
C VAL A 508 24.13 7.49 12.14
N VAL A 509 24.63 6.85 11.08
CA VAL A 509 25.58 5.74 11.14
C VAL A 509 26.40 5.68 9.87
N GLU A 510 27.67 5.35 10.01
CA GLU A 510 28.57 4.98 8.92
C GLU A 510 29.24 3.64 9.25
N PHE A 511 29.49 2.85 8.22
CA PHE A 511 30.17 1.57 8.31
C PHE A 511 31.03 1.31 7.07
N ASP A 512 32.11 0.56 7.25
CA ASP A 512 32.94 0.09 6.14
C ASP A 512 32.61 -1.38 5.82
N ARG A 513 33.44 -2.03 5.00
CA ARG A 513 33.29 -3.46 4.64
C ARG A 513 33.30 -4.44 5.82
N ASN A 514 33.64 -3.99 7.03
CA ASN A 514 33.61 -4.80 8.25
C ASN A 514 32.33 -4.56 9.08
N GLY A 515 31.42 -3.69 8.62
CA GLY A 515 30.21 -3.32 9.32
C GLY A 515 30.44 -2.40 10.53
N THR A 516 29.53 -2.45 11.48
CA THR A 516 29.65 -1.77 12.78
C THR A 516 30.09 -2.75 13.87
N GLU A 517 30.95 -2.33 14.80
CA GLU A 517 31.37 -3.21 15.92
C GLU A 517 30.23 -3.50 16.92
N GLU A 518 29.32 -2.55 17.10
CA GLU A 518 28.17 -2.62 18.02
C GLU A 518 26.90 -2.13 17.32
N ALA A 519 25.74 -2.56 17.82
CA ALA A 519 24.45 -2.07 17.34
C ALA A 519 24.30 -0.55 17.59
N VAL A 520 23.68 0.13 16.63
CA VAL A 520 23.42 1.58 16.70
C VAL A 520 21.99 1.81 17.16
N THR A 521 21.73 2.95 17.82
CA THR A 521 20.37 3.33 18.22
C THR A 521 19.83 4.39 17.25
N LEU A 522 18.73 4.07 16.58
CA LEU A 522 17.97 4.98 15.74
C LEU A 522 16.79 5.56 16.53
N GLU A 523 16.36 6.75 16.14
CA GLU A 523 15.17 7.41 16.71
C GLU A 523 13.93 6.92 15.96
N GLY A 524 12.95 6.39 16.66
CA GLY A 524 11.64 6.13 16.08
C GLY A 524 10.87 7.43 15.82
N GLY A 525 9.88 7.40 14.92
CA GLY A 525 9.21 8.60 14.41
C GLY A 525 9.97 9.28 13.24
N ALA A 526 10.86 8.56 12.56
CA ALA A 526 11.71 9.10 11.50
C ALA A 526 11.82 8.17 10.29
N LEU A 527 12.22 8.75 9.16
CA LEU A 527 12.60 8.03 7.95
C LEU A 527 14.12 8.07 7.79
N TYR A 528 14.68 6.96 7.31
CA TYR A 528 16.11 6.84 7.03
C TYR A 528 16.35 6.31 5.63
N ALA A 529 17.28 6.90 4.90
CA ALA A 529 17.73 6.40 3.60
C ALA A 529 19.18 5.91 3.68
N PRO A 530 19.54 4.85 2.97
CA PRO A 530 20.91 4.41 2.82
C PRO A 530 21.68 5.29 1.82
N TYR A 531 23.00 5.32 1.97
CA TYR A 531 23.92 5.93 1.01
C TYR A 531 25.24 5.16 0.96
N LEU A 532 25.98 5.37 -0.13
CA LEU A 532 27.34 4.87 -0.32
C LEU A 532 28.28 6.03 -0.68
N LEU A 533 29.45 6.09 -0.03
CA LEU A 533 30.59 6.90 -0.45
C LEU A 533 31.64 6.01 -1.09
N ALA A 534 31.78 6.08 -2.41
CA ALA A 534 32.76 5.30 -3.13
C ALA A 534 34.18 5.70 -2.74
N ASN A 535 34.95 4.72 -2.28
CA ASN A 535 36.27 4.90 -1.68
C ASN A 535 36.32 5.99 -0.58
N GLY A 536 35.21 6.17 0.15
CA GLY A 536 35.05 7.16 1.21
C GLY A 536 34.99 8.63 0.76
N SER A 537 34.66 8.88 -0.52
CA SER A 537 34.65 10.22 -1.10
C SER A 537 33.23 10.79 -1.21
N GLU A 538 32.99 11.97 -0.61
CA GLU A 538 31.72 12.71 -0.75
C GLU A 538 31.43 13.11 -2.21
N ASP A 539 32.48 13.31 -3.03
CA ASP A 539 32.33 13.62 -4.45
C ASP A 539 31.78 12.44 -5.28
N ASN A 540 31.79 11.22 -4.72
CA ASN A 540 31.26 10.00 -5.33
C ASN A 540 30.26 9.35 -4.36
N ALA A 541 29.28 10.14 -3.93
CA ALA A 541 28.18 9.69 -3.11
C ALA A 541 27.02 9.17 -3.99
N TYR A 542 26.45 8.04 -3.61
CA TYR A 542 25.27 7.46 -4.24
C TYR A 542 24.15 7.29 -3.21
N PHE A 543 22.94 7.64 -3.63
CA PHE A 543 21.73 7.69 -2.82
C PHE A 543 20.61 6.92 -3.52
N VAL A 544 19.56 6.62 -2.77
CA VAL A 544 18.29 6.07 -3.27
C VAL A 544 17.70 6.95 -4.36
N GLN A 545 17.64 8.27 -4.12
CA GLN A 545 17.00 9.17 -5.07
C GLN A 545 17.90 9.43 -6.29
N LEU A 546 17.38 9.12 -7.48
CA LEU A 546 18.05 9.26 -8.77
C LEU A 546 18.52 10.69 -9.00
N GLU A 547 17.74 11.69 -8.60
CA GLU A 547 18.10 13.10 -8.74
C GLU A 547 19.30 13.51 -7.87
N ALA A 548 19.60 12.78 -6.79
CA ALA A 548 20.78 13.02 -5.96
C ALA A 548 22.06 12.41 -6.55
N ASN A 549 21.94 11.43 -7.45
CA ASN A 549 23.08 10.80 -8.11
C ASN A 549 23.54 11.64 -9.30
N LEU A 550 24.85 11.93 -9.40
CA LEU A 550 25.39 12.87 -10.40
C LEU A 550 25.17 12.43 -11.86
N ASP A 551 25.11 11.11 -12.11
CA ASP A 551 24.79 10.54 -13.42
C ASP A 551 23.29 10.27 -13.62
N GLY A 552 22.50 10.47 -12.57
CA GLY A 552 21.06 10.24 -12.56
C GLY A 552 20.67 8.77 -12.68
N LEU A 553 21.55 7.84 -12.35
CA LEU A 553 21.28 6.41 -12.42
C LEU A 553 20.93 5.83 -11.05
N ASP A 554 20.34 4.65 -11.07
CA ASP A 554 19.93 3.91 -9.88
C ASP A 554 21.06 2.99 -9.40
N HIS A 555 21.75 3.44 -8.36
CA HIS A 555 22.88 2.75 -7.75
C HIS A 555 22.48 1.79 -6.64
N VAL A 556 21.20 1.71 -6.28
CA VAL A 556 20.73 0.93 -5.14
C VAL A 556 19.86 -0.23 -5.62
N ARG A 557 19.89 -1.34 -4.88
CA ARG A 557 18.99 -2.48 -5.08
C ARG A 557 18.42 -2.92 -3.74
N LEU A 558 17.13 -3.27 -3.72
CA LEU A 558 16.50 -3.96 -2.61
C LEU A 558 16.61 -5.48 -2.85
N PHE A 559 17.25 -6.23 -1.95
CA PHE A 559 17.38 -7.69 -2.09
C PHE A 559 16.43 -8.49 -1.18
N GLY A 560 15.73 -7.80 -0.29
CA GLY A 560 14.79 -8.35 0.69
C GLY A 560 14.42 -7.25 1.69
N ASP A 561 13.64 -7.58 2.72
CA ASP A 561 13.33 -6.64 3.81
C ASP A 561 14.62 -6.09 4.44
N ASN A 562 14.82 -4.76 4.39
CA ASN A 562 15.99 -4.06 4.95
C ASN A 562 17.36 -4.55 4.44
N THR A 563 17.42 -5.18 3.27
CA THR A 563 18.66 -5.65 2.64
C THR A 563 18.92 -4.87 1.36
N PHE A 564 20.05 -4.15 1.32
CA PHE A 564 20.39 -3.20 0.26
C PHE A 564 21.71 -3.57 -0.41
N GLY A 565 21.79 -3.40 -1.73
CA GLY A 565 23.01 -3.51 -2.52
C GLY A 565 23.35 -2.22 -3.24
N PHE A 566 24.64 -1.95 -3.42
CA PHE A 566 25.14 -0.77 -4.11
C PHE A 566 26.15 -1.11 -5.21
N GLU A 567 26.17 -0.24 -6.24
CA GLU A 567 27.25 -0.08 -7.22
C GLU A 567 28.09 1.16 -6.91
N ASP A 568 29.41 1.04 -6.87
CA ASP A 568 30.32 2.09 -6.43
C ASP A 568 30.92 2.96 -7.57
N LEU A 569 30.63 2.62 -8.83
CA LEU A 569 31.13 3.32 -10.00
C LEU A 569 30.04 4.04 -10.79
N ALA A 570 30.30 5.30 -11.12
CA ALA A 570 29.44 6.11 -11.98
C ALA A 570 29.20 5.40 -13.33
N GLY A 571 27.98 5.51 -13.85
CA GLY A 571 27.57 4.77 -15.03
C GLY A 571 27.25 3.30 -14.75
N ILE A 572 26.99 2.92 -13.49
CA ILE A 572 26.64 1.56 -13.03
C ILE A 572 27.78 0.54 -13.23
N GLY A 573 29.03 0.99 -13.26
CA GLY A 573 30.19 0.11 -13.14
C GLY A 573 30.17 -1.15 -14.01
N ASP A 574 30.36 -2.30 -13.35
CA ASP A 574 30.11 -3.63 -13.89
C ASP A 574 28.71 -4.18 -13.58
N GLY A 575 27.93 -3.49 -12.75
CA GLY A 575 26.47 -3.64 -12.65
C GLY A 575 26.04 -4.94 -11.94
N ASP A 576 26.87 -5.45 -11.04
CA ASP A 576 26.61 -6.64 -10.25
C ASP A 576 26.08 -6.36 -8.82
N PHE A 577 26.04 -5.09 -8.42
CA PHE A 577 25.50 -4.52 -7.17
C PHE A 577 26.03 -5.17 -5.89
N ASN A 578 27.24 -5.75 -5.96
CA ASN A 578 27.88 -6.41 -4.82
C ASN A 578 29.05 -5.60 -4.23
N ASP A 579 29.26 -4.36 -4.70
CA ASP A 579 30.31 -3.48 -4.21
C ASP A 579 30.13 -3.15 -2.72
N MET A 580 28.88 -3.03 -2.28
CA MET A 580 28.52 -3.08 -0.87
C MET A 580 27.08 -3.58 -0.73
N VAL A 581 26.92 -4.69 -0.02
CA VAL A 581 25.63 -5.26 0.36
C VAL A 581 25.53 -5.23 1.87
N PHE A 582 24.41 -4.77 2.42
CA PHE A 582 24.18 -4.86 3.84
C PHE A 582 22.71 -5.12 4.17
N SER A 583 22.49 -5.81 5.29
CA SER A 583 21.18 -5.97 5.90
C SER A 583 21.14 -5.24 7.25
N VAL A 584 19.94 -4.77 7.63
CA VAL A 584 19.71 -4.10 8.91
C VAL A 584 18.65 -4.84 9.71
N ASP A 585 19.05 -5.42 10.83
CA ASP A 585 18.10 -5.98 11.81
C ASP A 585 17.67 -4.89 12.79
N LEU A 586 16.36 -4.68 12.92
CA LEU A 586 15.75 -3.57 13.65
C LEU A 586 14.85 -4.10 14.77
N THR A 587 15.13 -3.67 16.01
CA THR A 587 14.36 -4.08 17.20
C THR A 587 14.00 -2.88 18.07
N VAL A 588 12.73 -2.77 18.49
CA VAL A 588 12.29 -1.75 19.45
C VAL A 588 12.88 -2.04 20.84
N LYS A 589 13.48 -1.03 21.49
CA LYS A 589 14.04 -1.14 22.85
C LYS A 589 13.03 -0.98 23.98
#